data_AF-A0A7U9MR81-F1
#
_entry.id   AF-A0A7U9MR81-F1
#
_cell.length_a   1.000
_cell.length_b   1.000
_cell.length_c   1.000
_cell.angle_alpha   90.00
_cell.angle_beta   90.00
_cell.angle_gamma   90.00
#
_symmetry.space_group_name_H-M   'P 1'
#
loop_
_entity.id
_entity.type
_entity.pdbx_description
1 polymer ?
#
loop_
_entity_poly.entity_id
_entity_poly.type
_entity_poly.pdbx_seq_one_letter_code
_entity_poly.pdbx_strand_id
1 'polypeptide(L)'
;MVKNNGFRKEEIRKRLTEQMLQHREKLGLSQGKAAELLGKSEKTYQRWESTGNGLSDFFEIQNIFHVLHFSTTEIINLLELPALTPSEIKGLYQGEDTLKGIQEDIIRQKCGGMQSTTIEGLLCILLKEYLKRKGHIL
;
A
#
# COMPACT_ATOMS: atom_id res chain seq x y z
N MET A 1 -5.18 -28.65 -13.53
CA MET A 1 -4.20 -27.61 -13.90
C MET A 1 -3.84 -26.80 -12.64
N VAL A 2 -2.71 -27.09 -11.98
CA VAL A 2 -2.34 -26.47 -10.67
C VAL A 2 -0.94 -25.82 -10.70
N LYS A 3 -0.26 -25.80 -11.86
CA LYS A 3 1.11 -25.29 -11.98
C LYS A 3 1.24 -23.75 -12.06
N ASN A 4 0.13 -23.00 -12.18
CA ASN A 4 0.20 -21.57 -12.54
C ASN A 4 0.32 -20.58 -11.36
N ASN A 5 -0.14 -20.95 -10.15
CA ASN A 5 -0.16 -19.99 -9.02
C ASN A 5 1.21 -19.78 -8.36
N GLY A 6 2.06 -20.81 -8.30
CA GLY A 6 3.39 -20.71 -7.70
C GLY A 6 4.32 -19.82 -8.51
N PHE A 7 4.32 -19.98 -9.84
CA PHE A 7 5.11 -19.17 -10.75
C PHE A 7 4.76 -17.67 -10.67
N ARG A 8 3.46 -17.35 -10.59
CA ARG A 8 2.98 -15.98 -10.46
C ARG A 8 3.38 -15.32 -9.14
N LYS A 9 3.37 -16.06 -8.03
CA LYS A 9 3.77 -15.55 -6.72
C LYS A 9 5.25 -15.18 -6.67
N GLU A 10 6.12 -16.02 -7.24
CA GLU A 10 7.55 -15.75 -7.28
C GLU A 10 7.89 -14.56 -8.20
N GLU A 11 7.17 -14.38 -9.29
CA GLU A 11 7.35 -13.22 -10.17
C GLU A 11 6.94 -11.90 -9.48
N ILE A 12 5.79 -11.88 -8.79
CA ILE A 12 5.37 -10.72 -8.00
C ILE A 12 6.39 -10.42 -6.90
N ARG A 13 6.88 -11.44 -6.19
CA ARG A 13 7.91 -11.28 -5.15
C ARG A 13 9.18 -10.67 -5.74
N LYS A 14 9.66 -11.18 -6.87
CA LYS A 14 10.87 -10.68 -7.54
C LYS A 14 10.71 -9.20 -7.88
N ARG A 15 9.61 -8.81 -8.53
CA ARG A 15 9.33 -7.41 -8.86
C ARG A 15 9.23 -6.53 -7.61
N LEU A 16 8.57 -7.01 -6.56
CA LEU A 16 8.47 -6.27 -5.29
C LEU A 16 9.85 -6.02 -4.69
N THR A 17 10.70 -7.04 -4.62
CA THR A 17 12.07 -6.92 -4.12
C THR A 17 12.89 -5.92 -4.93
N GLU A 18 12.81 -5.96 -6.26
CA GLU A 18 13.50 -5.01 -7.14
C GLU A 18 13.00 -3.57 -6.96
N GLN A 19 11.69 -3.38 -6.84
CA GLN A 19 11.10 -2.06 -6.63
C GLN A 19 11.43 -1.50 -5.24
N MET A 20 11.46 -2.33 -4.19
CA MET A 20 11.88 -1.90 -2.85
C MET A 20 13.29 -1.31 -2.88
N LEU A 21 14.22 -2.00 -3.55
CA LEU A 21 15.60 -1.53 -3.72
C LEU A 21 15.64 -0.17 -4.42
N GLN A 22 14.95 -0.05 -5.56
CA GLN A 22 14.93 1.19 -6.35
C GLN A 22 14.33 2.37 -5.57
N HIS A 23 13.21 2.16 -4.89
CA HIS A 23 12.57 3.21 -4.10
C HIS A 23 13.44 3.61 -2.90
N ARG A 24 14.04 2.66 -2.19
CA ARG A 24 14.96 2.95 -1.09
C ARG A 24 16.13 3.81 -1.57
N GLU A 25 16.77 3.44 -2.67
CA GLU A 25 17.92 4.17 -3.23
C GLU A 25 17.52 5.57 -3.71
N LYS A 26 16.36 5.71 -4.36
CA LYS A 26 15.81 7.00 -4.77
C LYS A 26 15.53 7.93 -3.59
N LEU A 27 15.15 7.37 -2.45
CA LEU A 27 14.96 8.10 -1.20
C LEU A 27 16.28 8.37 -0.44
N GLY A 28 17.41 7.86 -0.94
CA GLY A 28 18.71 8.00 -0.28
C GLY A 28 18.81 7.27 1.07
N LEU A 29 17.97 6.26 1.30
CA LEU A 29 17.92 5.55 2.56
C LEU A 29 18.93 4.40 2.60
N SER A 30 19.61 4.23 3.74
CA SER A 30 20.32 2.98 4.02
C SER A 30 19.33 1.86 4.34
N GLN A 31 19.76 0.60 4.19
CA GLN A 31 18.93 -0.56 4.57
C GLN A 31 18.55 -0.53 6.05
N GLY A 32 19.49 -0.16 6.93
CA GLY A 32 19.21 0.03 8.36
C GLY A 32 18.16 1.11 8.62
N LYS A 33 18.19 2.24 7.89
CA LYS A 33 17.19 3.30 8.06
C LYS A 33 15.81 2.89 7.56
N ALA A 34 15.74 2.20 6.42
CA ALA A 34 14.48 1.65 5.91
C ALA A 34 13.89 0.62 6.88
N ALA A 35 14.72 -0.25 7.47
CA ALA A 35 14.30 -1.21 8.47
C ALA A 35 13.74 -0.54 9.73
N GLU A 36 14.41 0.50 10.23
CA GLU A 36 13.95 1.29 11.38
C GLU A 36 12.56 1.90 11.13
N LEU A 37 12.34 2.53 9.97
CA LEU A 37 11.04 3.10 9.59
C LEU A 37 9.93 2.05 9.49
N LEU A 38 10.29 0.82 9.16
CA LEU A 38 9.36 -0.32 9.06
C LEU A 38 9.19 -1.09 10.38
N GLY A 39 9.91 -0.70 11.45
CA GLY A 39 9.91 -1.42 12.72
C GLY A 39 10.50 -2.84 12.60
N LYS A 40 11.48 -3.03 11.73
CA LYS A 40 12.12 -4.32 11.44
C LYS A 40 13.61 -4.28 11.76
N SER A 41 14.18 -5.47 11.96
CA SER A 41 15.64 -5.59 12.01
C SER A 41 16.25 -5.34 10.64
N GLU A 42 17.43 -4.73 10.59
CA GLU A 42 18.17 -4.52 9.34
C GLU A 42 18.37 -5.83 8.58
N LYS A 43 18.67 -6.94 9.28
CA LYS A 43 18.80 -8.27 8.68
C LYS A 43 17.52 -8.77 8.00
N THR A 44 16.36 -8.42 8.55
CA THR A 44 15.06 -8.76 7.94
C THR A 44 14.89 -7.99 6.63
N TYR A 45 15.13 -6.68 6.67
CA TYR A 45 14.99 -5.82 5.50
C TYR A 45 16.00 -6.19 4.39
N GLN A 46 17.27 -6.44 4.75
CA GLN A 46 18.30 -6.95 3.82
C GLN A 46 17.85 -8.24 3.12
N ARG A 47 17.25 -9.18 3.86
CA ARG A 47 16.72 -10.42 3.28
C ARG A 47 15.58 -10.16 2.31
N TRP A 48 14.71 -9.21 2.60
CA TRP A 48 13.63 -8.79 1.70
C TRP A 48 14.19 -8.22 0.39
N GLU A 49 15.19 -7.34 0.44
CA GLU A 49 15.85 -6.81 -0.76
C GLU A 49 16.71 -7.84 -1.51
N SER A 50 17.22 -8.87 -0.81
CA SER A 50 18.09 -9.87 -1.45
C SER A 50 17.31 -11.02 -2.07
N THR A 51 16.20 -11.43 -1.46
CA THR A 51 15.50 -12.68 -1.82
C THR A 51 13.98 -12.59 -1.77
N GLY A 52 13.41 -11.53 -1.17
CA GLY A 52 11.97 -11.43 -0.90
C GLY A 52 11.45 -12.47 0.10
N ASN A 53 12.33 -13.28 0.71
CA ASN A 53 11.93 -14.34 1.63
C ASN A 53 11.45 -13.76 2.96
N GLY A 54 10.35 -14.31 3.46
CA GLY A 54 9.70 -13.83 4.68
C GLY A 54 8.82 -12.60 4.47
N LEU A 55 8.76 -12.05 3.26
CA LEU A 55 7.80 -11.01 2.89
C LEU A 55 6.53 -11.69 2.36
N SER A 56 5.54 -11.85 3.24
CA SER A 56 4.27 -12.49 2.88
C SER A 56 3.05 -11.90 3.61
N ASP A 57 3.27 -11.12 4.66
CA ASP A 57 2.19 -10.46 5.36
C ASP A 57 1.70 -9.24 4.58
N PHE A 58 0.37 -9.12 4.46
CA PHE A 58 -0.25 -8.05 3.69
C PHE A 58 0.01 -6.67 4.31
N PHE A 59 -0.06 -6.55 5.65
CA PHE A 59 0.16 -5.29 6.33
C PHE A 59 1.63 -4.85 6.27
N GLU A 60 2.56 -5.81 6.29
CA GLU A 60 3.98 -5.51 6.02
C GLU A 60 4.19 -4.94 4.62
N ILE A 61 3.60 -5.57 3.60
CA ILE A 61 3.69 -5.10 2.21
C ILE A 61 3.06 -3.71 2.06
N GLN A 62 1.90 -3.48 2.69
CA GLN A 62 1.25 -2.18 2.71
C GLN A 62 2.13 -1.11 3.38
N ASN A 63 2.76 -1.45 4.51
CA ASN A 63 3.64 -0.52 5.21
C ASN A 63 4.89 -0.18 4.38
N ILE A 64 5.43 -1.15 3.65
CA ILE A 64 6.51 -0.92 2.68
C ILE A 64 6.09 0.08 1.61
N PHE A 65 4.90 -0.09 1.01
CA PHE A 65 4.41 0.86 0.02
C PHE A 65 4.30 2.28 0.57
N HIS A 66 3.87 2.42 1.82
CA HIS A 66 3.78 3.72 2.48
C HIS A 66 5.17 4.33 2.75
N VAL A 67 6.06 3.60 3.43
CA VAL A 67 7.40 4.08 3.83
C VAL A 67 8.30 4.34 2.64
N LEU A 68 8.20 3.54 1.58
CA LEU A 68 9.00 3.69 0.36
C LEU A 68 8.31 4.54 -0.72
N HIS A 69 7.20 5.20 -0.39
CA HIS A 69 6.51 6.17 -1.24
C HIS A 69 6.11 5.59 -2.61
N PHE A 70 5.57 4.37 -2.63
CA PHE A 70 5.00 3.79 -3.84
C PHE A 70 3.74 4.55 -4.25
N SER A 71 3.63 4.89 -5.54
CA SER A 71 2.41 5.41 -6.12
C SER A 71 1.36 4.31 -6.29
N THR A 72 0.09 4.71 -6.34
CA THR A 72 -1.02 3.79 -6.60
C THR A 72 -0.85 3.05 -7.93
N THR A 73 -0.32 3.71 -8.96
CA THR A 73 -0.08 3.08 -10.27
C THR A 73 1.02 2.03 -10.20
N GLU A 74 2.11 2.27 -9.47
CA GLU A 74 3.16 1.29 -9.24
C GLU A 74 2.63 0.07 -8.50
N ILE A 75 1.81 0.26 -7.46
CA ILE A 75 1.19 -0.84 -6.70
C ILE A 75 0.27 -1.68 -7.59
N ILE A 76 -0.59 -1.05 -8.40
CA ILE A 76 -1.48 -1.74 -9.34
C ILE A 76 -0.68 -2.56 -10.34
N ASN A 77 0.37 -1.99 -10.93
CA ASN A 77 1.20 -2.67 -11.91
C ASN A 77 1.99 -3.84 -11.28
N LEU A 78 2.59 -3.62 -10.10
CA LEU A 78 3.38 -4.61 -9.38
C LEU A 78 2.55 -5.84 -9.01
N LEU A 79 1.35 -5.61 -8.49
CA LEU A 79 0.40 -6.64 -8.08
C LEU A 79 -0.44 -7.20 -9.22
N GLU A 80 -0.27 -6.69 -10.46
CA GLU A 80 -1.10 -7.03 -11.63
C GLU A 80 -2.60 -6.91 -11.34
N LEU A 81 -2.97 -5.86 -10.62
CA LEU A 81 -4.36 -5.55 -10.34
C LEU A 81 -5.00 -4.95 -11.61
N PRO A 82 -6.29 -5.20 -11.85
CA PRO A 82 -7.01 -4.47 -12.89
C PRO A 82 -6.95 -2.97 -12.56
N ALA A 83 -6.71 -2.15 -13.58
CA ALA A 83 -6.74 -0.70 -13.42
C ALA A 83 -8.13 -0.27 -12.93
N LEU A 84 -8.16 0.59 -11.91
CA LEU A 84 -9.40 1.15 -11.39
C LEU A 84 -10.11 1.90 -12.52
N THR A 85 -11.34 1.48 -12.84
CA THR A 85 -12.15 2.15 -13.84
C THR A 85 -12.60 3.51 -13.31
N PRO A 86 -12.81 4.52 -14.17
CA PRO A 86 -13.37 5.81 -13.76
C PRO A 86 -14.68 5.68 -12.98
N SER A 87 -15.48 4.64 -13.25
CA SER A 87 -16.69 4.29 -12.50
C SER A 87 -16.42 3.81 -11.07
N GLU A 88 -15.37 3.01 -10.85
CA GLU A 88 -14.96 2.57 -9.51
C GLU A 88 -14.35 3.72 -8.72
N ILE A 89 -13.54 4.56 -9.39
CA ILE A 89 -13.05 5.82 -8.82
C ILE A 89 -14.26 6.67 -8.45
N LYS A 90 -15.21 6.94 -9.36
CA LYS A 90 -16.42 7.71 -9.06
C LYS A 90 -17.21 7.14 -7.87
N GLY A 91 -17.31 5.81 -7.77
CA GLY A 91 -17.95 5.09 -6.65
C GLY A 91 -17.31 5.33 -5.29
N LEU A 92 -15.98 5.55 -5.23
CA LEU A 92 -15.26 5.93 -4.00
C LEU A 92 -15.54 7.38 -3.57
N TYR A 93 -16.08 8.21 -4.48
CA TYR A 93 -16.35 9.64 -4.26
C TYR A 93 -17.86 9.98 -4.25
N GLN A 94 -18.76 8.99 -4.23
CA GLN A 94 -20.22 9.22 -4.14
C GLN A 94 -20.71 9.54 -2.72
N GLY A 95 -20.00 10.43 -2.01
CA GLY A 95 -20.60 11.29 -1.01
C GLY A 95 -20.83 12.65 -1.65
N GLU A 96 -22.02 12.87 -2.21
CA GLU A 96 -22.56 14.19 -2.59
C GLU A 96 -22.34 15.15 -1.40
N ASP A 97 -21.39 16.08 -1.40
CA ASP A 97 -21.50 17.42 -2.01
C ASP A 97 -20.10 18.09 -2.16
N THR A 98 -19.02 17.32 -2.15
CA THR A 98 -17.66 17.88 -2.01
C THR A 98 -16.87 17.97 -3.32
N LEU A 99 -17.55 18.10 -4.48
CA LEU A 99 -16.90 18.05 -5.80
C LEU A 99 -16.93 19.34 -6.61
N LYS A 100 -17.23 20.50 -5.99
CA LYS A 100 -17.08 21.80 -6.67
C LYS A 100 -16.15 22.81 -6.01
N GLY A 101 -15.52 22.50 -4.88
CA GLY A 101 -14.72 23.47 -4.12
C GLY A 101 -13.33 23.04 -3.65
N ILE A 102 -12.94 21.78 -3.79
CA ILE A 102 -11.67 21.29 -3.23
C ILE A 102 -10.68 21.06 -4.37
N GLN A 103 -10.18 22.18 -4.89
CA GLN A 103 -8.89 22.23 -5.59
C GLN A 103 -7.81 21.68 -4.65
N GLU A 104 -6.85 20.95 -5.24
CA GLU A 104 -5.76 20.17 -4.62
C GLU A 104 -5.02 20.81 -3.44
N ASP A 105 -5.11 22.13 -3.25
CA ASP A 105 -4.42 22.88 -2.20
C ASP A 105 -4.98 22.68 -0.79
N ILE A 106 -6.28 22.41 -0.62
CA ILE A 106 -6.88 22.24 0.73
C ILE A 106 -6.51 20.89 1.34
N ILE A 107 -6.35 19.83 0.53
CA ILE A 107 -5.99 18.48 1.02
C ILE A 107 -4.56 18.49 1.58
N ARG A 108 -3.63 19.19 0.91
CA ARG A 108 -2.27 19.39 1.43
C ARG A 108 -2.24 20.17 2.74
N GLN A 109 -3.08 21.19 2.89
CA GLN A 109 -3.12 22.00 4.11
C GLN A 109 -3.84 21.34 5.29
N LYS A 110 -4.94 20.61 5.07
CA LYS A 110 -5.77 20.06 6.16
C LYS A 110 -5.33 18.69 6.67
N CYS A 111 -4.69 17.86 5.84
CA CYS A 111 -4.24 16.53 6.29
C CYS A 111 -2.97 16.56 7.15
N GLY A 112 -2.21 17.66 7.15
CA GLY A 112 -1.03 17.81 8.01
C GLY A 112 -1.33 17.93 9.51
N GLY A 113 -2.60 18.06 9.91
CA GLY A 113 -3.02 18.27 11.30
C GLY A 113 -4.06 17.27 11.85
N MET A 114 -4.41 16.21 11.11
CA MET A 114 -5.37 15.22 11.63
C MET A 114 -4.74 14.37 12.72
N GLN A 115 -5.37 14.33 13.89
CA GLN A 115 -4.95 13.44 14.97
C GLN A 115 -5.11 11.97 14.55
N SER A 116 -4.14 11.13 14.92
CA SER A 116 -4.07 9.71 14.55
C SER A 116 -5.37 8.95 14.82
N THR A 117 -6.08 9.31 15.88
CA THR A 117 -7.39 8.75 16.26
C THR A 117 -8.47 8.93 15.20
N THR A 118 -8.41 10.00 14.41
CA THR A 118 -9.35 10.25 13.31
C THR A 118 -9.03 9.39 12.09
N ILE A 119 -7.73 9.19 11.83
CA ILE A 119 -7.26 8.31 10.75
C ILE A 119 -7.58 6.85 11.09
N GLU A 120 -7.36 6.44 12.34
CA GLU A 120 -7.72 5.11 12.84
C GLU A 120 -9.23 4.87 12.78
N GLY A 121 -10.05 5.87 13.14
CA GLY A 121 -11.49 5.80 13.01
C GLY A 121 -11.95 5.58 11.56
N LEU A 122 -11.35 6.31 10.61
CA LEU A 122 -11.62 6.15 9.19
C LEU A 122 -11.24 4.75 8.68
N LEU A 123 -10.08 4.24 9.07
CA LEU A 123 -9.63 2.89 8.71
C LEU A 123 -10.55 1.81 9.28
N CYS A 124 -11.01 1.96 10.53
CA CYS A 124 -11.97 1.04 11.16
C CYS A 124 -13.31 1.01 10.43
N ILE A 125 -13.82 2.17 10.01
CA ILE A 125 -15.08 2.26 9.26
C ILE A 125 -14.95 1.59 7.89
N LEU A 126 -13.83 1.84 7.19
CA LEU A 126 -13.54 1.22 5.89
C LEU A 126 -13.42 -0.30 5.99
N LEU A 127 -12.75 -0.81 7.04
CA LEU A 127 -12.60 -2.24 7.29
C LEU A 127 -13.94 -2.92 7.60
N LYS A 128 -14.78 -2.27 8.43
CA LYS A 128 -16.10 -2.80 8.78
C LYS A 128 -17.02 -2.92 7.57
N GLU A 129 -17.02 -1.92 6.69
CA GLU A 129 -17.79 -1.96 5.44
C GLU A 129 -17.24 -3.00 4.45
N TYR A 130 -15.92 -3.19 4.39
CA TYR A 130 -15.31 -4.24 3.59
C TYR A 130 -15.73 -5.66 4.04
N LEU A 131 -15.70 -5.93 5.35
CA LEU A 131 -16.09 -7.24 5.91
C LEU A 131 -17.57 -7.56 5.66
N LYS A 132 -18.43 -6.55 5.83
CA LYS A 132 -19.87 -6.66 5.57
C LYS A 132 -20.17 -7.04 4.12
N ARG A 133 -19.42 -6.47 3.16
CA ARG A 133 -19.56 -6.77 1.72
C ARG A 133 -19.06 -8.17 1.33
N LYS A 134 -18.14 -8.74 2.10
CA LYS A 134 -17.62 -10.11 1.89
C LYS A 134 -18.52 -11.19 2.51
N GLY A 135 -19.65 -10.83 3.12
CA GLY A 135 -20.54 -11.79 3.79
C GLY A 135 -19.99 -12.33 5.10
N HIS A 136 -18.89 -11.76 5.61
CA HIS A 136 -18.43 -12.02 6.96
C HIS A 136 -19.24 -11.13 7.91
N ILE A 137 -20.23 -11.74 8.56
CA ILE A 137 -20.92 -11.13 9.70
C ILE A 137 -19.90 -11.09 10.84
N LEU A 138 -19.59 -9.89 11.35
CA LEU A 138 -18.96 -9.69 12.66
C LEU A 138 -20.00 -9.91 13.75
#